data_AF-A0A5P9BAI9-F1
#
_entry.id   AF-A0A5P9BAI9-F1
#
_cell.length_a   1.000
_cell.length_b   1.000
_cell.length_c   1.000
_cell.angle_alpha   90.00
_cell.angle_beta   90.00
_cell.angle_gamma   90.00
#
_symmetry.space_group_name_H-M   'P 1'
#
loop_
_entity.id
_entity.type
_entity.pdbx_description
1 polymer ?
#
loop_
_entity_poly.entity_id
_entity_poly.type
_entity_poly.pdbx_seq_one_letter_code
_entity_poly.pdbx_strand_id
1 'polypeptide(L)'
;MVRLMVLNNARVAQAFIDYMASRHISIQMSPEGEGRVALWLIDAQHQVETEAELNRFLSEPNHKRYQAASWDVAETRKSQFHYHTPSFLSMIKAKAGPVTLSIMLLCVAIFALQQLGFNQQIFQMLHFPALDGQQWQLWRWLSHAVLHFSVMHIAFNILWWWQLGGDIEKKLGGLKLLQIFAISSALSGAGQYWVEGANFGGLSGVVYALVGYLWVVSAKAPQLGLTIPRQIVGFMLIWLVLGYMQPFMAIANTAHLAGLIAGVGIGWIDSMKSKPIV
;
A
#
# COMPACT_ATOMS: atom_id res chain seq x y z
N MET A 1 15.96 37.75 -14.99
CA MET A 1 15.54 36.63 -14.14
C MET A 1 16.73 36.09 -13.38
N VAL A 2 16.58 35.88 -12.07
CA VAL A 2 17.63 35.36 -11.16
C VAL A 2 17.11 34.10 -10.49
N ARG A 3 17.89 33.01 -10.51
CA ARG A 3 17.53 31.76 -9.81
C ARG A 3 17.81 31.93 -8.31
N LEU A 4 16.80 31.73 -7.48
CA LEU A 4 16.91 31.91 -6.03
C LEU A 4 17.30 30.60 -5.33
N MET A 5 16.44 29.58 -5.41
CA MET A 5 16.60 28.33 -4.66
C MET A 5 15.69 27.24 -5.22
N VAL A 6 16.04 25.97 -4.92
CA VAL A 6 15.15 24.82 -5.10
C VAL A 6 14.55 24.42 -3.75
N LEU A 7 13.22 24.34 -3.68
CA LEU A 7 12.46 23.89 -2.51
C LEU A 7 11.90 22.50 -2.76
N ASN A 8 11.89 21.65 -1.74
CA ASN A 8 11.40 20.27 -1.81
C ASN A 8 9.87 20.15 -1.66
N ASN A 9 9.16 21.27 -1.56
CA ASN A 9 7.72 21.30 -1.36
C ASN A 9 7.09 22.48 -2.08
N ALA A 10 6.32 22.18 -3.12
CA ALA A 10 5.65 23.19 -3.96
C ALA A 10 4.64 24.05 -3.19
N ARG A 11 3.99 23.52 -2.15
CA ARG A 11 3.01 24.28 -1.35
C ARG A 11 3.70 25.32 -0.48
N VAL A 12 4.83 24.95 0.12
CA VAL A 12 5.67 25.85 0.92
C VAL A 12 6.24 26.95 0.01
N ALA A 13 6.72 26.57 -1.17
CA ALA A 13 7.18 27.52 -2.18
C ALA A 13 6.09 28.52 -2.60
N GLN A 14 4.84 28.05 -2.74
CA GLN A 14 3.71 28.92 -3.10
C GLN A 14 3.41 29.98 -2.03
N ALA A 15 3.43 29.61 -0.74
CA ALA A 15 3.20 30.57 0.34
C ALA A 15 4.23 31.72 0.35
N PHE A 16 5.49 31.41 0.01
CA PHE A 16 6.52 32.43 -0.14
C PHE A 16 6.27 33.34 -1.35
N ILE A 17 5.88 32.76 -2.50
CA ILE A 17 5.54 33.52 -3.71
C ILE A 17 4.36 34.46 -3.44
N ASP A 18 3.32 33.99 -2.74
CA ASP A 18 2.15 34.80 -2.40
C ASP A 18 2.55 35.98 -1.49
N TYR A 19 3.42 35.74 -0.51
CA TYR A 19 3.97 36.82 0.32
C TYR A 19 4.77 37.85 -0.48
N MET A 20 5.69 37.40 -1.34
CA MET A 20 6.48 38.32 -2.16
C MET A 20 5.59 39.11 -3.14
N ALA A 21 4.53 38.48 -3.63
CA ALA A 21 3.53 39.14 -4.46
C ALA A 21 2.74 40.23 -3.72
N SER A 22 2.42 40.03 -2.44
CA SER A 22 1.80 41.07 -1.60
C SER A 22 2.69 42.32 -1.47
N ARG A 23 4.01 42.17 -1.72
CA ARG A 23 5.00 43.25 -1.78
C ARG A 23 5.30 43.72 -3.20
N HIS A 24 4.48 43.34 -4.18
CA HIS A 24 4.66 43.63 -5.61
C HIS A 24 5.93 43.03 -6.24
N ILE A 25 6.52 42.01 -5.63
CA ILE A 25 7.72 41.32 -6.14
C ILE A 25 7.30 40.01 -6.82
N SER A 26 7.61 39.89 -8.11
CA SER A 26 7.21 38.73 -8.92
C SER A 26 8.26 37.63 -8.91
N ILE A 27 7.86 36.47 -8.40
CA ILE A 27 8.66 35.23 -8.41
C ILE A 27 7.92 34.18 -9.24
N GLN A 28 8.66 33.53 -10.13
CA GLN A 28 8.20 32.43 -10.96
C GLN A 28 8.70 31.10 -10.39
N MET A 29 7.83 30.09 -10.37
CA MET A 29 8.17 28.72 -9.98
C MET A 29 8.38 27.85 -11.22
N SER A 30 9.36 26.95 -11.19
CA SER A 30 9.56 25.94 -12.25
C SER A 30 9.79 24.55 -11.64
N PRO A 31 9.11 23.50 -12.11
CA PRO A 31 9.28 22.15 -11.57
C PRO A 31 10.64 21.56 -11.96
N GLU A 32 11.31 20.89 -11.02
CA GLU A 32 12.59 20.18 -11.25
C GLU A 32 12.50 18.66 -11.06
N GLY A 33 11.28 18.12 -10.91
CA GLY A 33 11.04 16.68 -10.70
C GLY A 33 11.09 16.27 -9.22
N GLU A 34 10.56 15.09 -8.91
CA GLU A 34 10.52 14.53 -7.54
C GLU A 34 9.86 15.44 -6.48
N GLY A 35 8.92 16.29 -6.89
CA GLY A 35 8.26 17.25 -6.00
C GLY A 35 9.08 18.50 -5.65
N ARG A 36 10.27 18.66 -6.25
CA ARG A 36 11.12 19.83 -6.11
C ARG A 36 10.75 20.94 -7.09
N VAL A 37 10.90 22.18 -6.66
CA VAL A 37 10.57 23.37 -7.44
C VAL A 37 11.66 24.43 -7.31
N ALA A 38 12.10 24.99 -8.44
CA ALA A 38 13.00 26.13 -8.48
C ALA A 38 12.21 27.44 -8.46
N LEU A 39 12.70 28.40 -7.67
CA LEU A 39 12.19 29.77 -7.63
C LEU A 39 13.08 30.70 -8.46
N TRP A 40 12.45 31.52 -9.28
CA TRP A 40 13.07 32.47 -10.20
C TRP A 40 12.52 33.86 -9.97
N LEU A 41 13.34 34.77 -9.49
CA LEU A 41 12.98 36.18 -9.38
C LEU A 41 12.96 36.81 -10.78
N ILE A 42 11.85 37.45 -11.16
CA ILE A 42 11.72 38.04 -12.50
C ILE A 42 12.64 39.25 -12.65
N ASP A 43 12.64 40.12 -11.64
CA ASP A 43 13.34 41.40 -11.63
C ASP A 43 14.50 41.42 -10.63
N ALA A 44 15.71 41.57 -11.15
CA ALA A 44 16.93 41.52 -10.34
C ALA A 44 17.06 42.69 -9.35
N GLN A 45 16.32 43.79 -9.52
CA GLN A 45 16.41 44.93 -8.60
C GLN A 45 15.96 44.58 -7.17
N HIS A 46 15.12 43.56 -7.01
CA HIS A 46 14.63 43.09 -5.71
C HIS A 46 15.43 41.92 -5.14
N GLN A 47 16.59 41.58 -5.71
CA GLN A 47 17.33 40.37 -5.34
C GLN A 47 17.74 40.35 -3.86
N VAL A 48 18.34 41.43 -3.37
CA VAL A 48 18.83 41.53 -1.98
C VAL A 48 17.68 41.39 -0.97
N GLU A 49 16.57 42.05 -1.24
CA GLU A 49 15.35 41.98 -0.42
C GLU A 49 14.73 40.58 -0.44
N THR A 50 14.67 39.97 -1.63
CA THR A 50 14.10 38.64 -1.82
C THR A 50 14.92 37.55 -1.15
N GLU A 51 16.25 37.62 -1.24
CA GLU A 51 17.15 36.66 -0.58
C GLU A 51 17.11 36.80 0.94
N ALA A 52 17.07 38.04 1.46
CA ALA A 52 16.93 38.28 2.89
C ALA A 52 15.62 37.71 3.45
N GLU A 53 14.51 37.93 2.75
CA GLU A 53 13.21 37.37 3.15
C GLU A 53 13.15 35.86 2.94
N LEU A 54 13.76 35.32 1.88
CA LEU A 54 13.81 33.87 1.64
C LEU A 54 14.54 33.17 2.78
N ASN A 55 15.67 33.71 3.25
CA ASN A 55 16.37 33.18 4.42
C ASN A 55 15.48 33.18 5.67
N ARG A 56 14.71 34.25 5.87
CA ARG A 56 13.75 34.34 6.98
C ARG A 56 12.63 33.31 6.85
N PHE A 57 12.07 33.16 5.65
CA PHE A 57 11.04 32.18 5.34
C PHE A 57 11.51 30.75 5.59
N LEU A 58 12.76 30.42 5.26
CA LEU A 58 13.34 29.10 5.53
C LEU A 58 13.48 28.83 7.03
N SER A 59 13.76 29.85 7.84
CA SER A 59 13.83 29.71 9.30
C SER A 59 12.45 29.62 9.97
N GLU A 60 11.44 30.30 9.42
CA GLU A 60 10.10 30.43 10.01
C GLU A 60 8.96 30.24 8.98
N PRO A 61 8.88 29.09 8.29
CA PRO A 61 7.97 28.92 7.14
C PRO A 61 6.48 28.99 7.51
N ASN A 62 6.16 28.71 8.78
CA ASN A 62 4.79 28.73 9.30
C ASN A 62 4.41 30.06 9.97
N HIS A 63 5.23 31.11 9.84
CA HIS A 63 4.90 32.42 10.41
C HIS A 63 3.59 32.95 9.81
N LYS A 64 2.74 33.58 10.64
CA LYS A 64 1.43 34.13 10.24
C LYS A 64 1.44 35.05 9.02
N ARG A 65 2.61 35.64 8.68
CA ARG A 65 2.77 36.61 7.58
C ARG A 65 2.64 35.95 6.22
N TYR A 66 3.19 34.74 6.08
CA TYR A 66 3.15 33.96 4.84
C TYR A 66 1.79 33.28 4.66
N GLN A 67 1.12 32.96 5.77
CA GLN A 67 -0.24 32.42 5.73
C GLN A 67 -1.27 33.50 5.37
N ALA A 68 -1.17 34.70 5.96
CA ALA A 68 -2.08 35.81 5.68
C ALA A 68 -2.01 36.27 4.21
N ALA A 69 -0.79 36.42 3.67
CA ALA A 69 -0.61 36.83 2.28
C ALA A 69 -1.20 35.84 1.25
N SER A 70 -1.26 34.55 1.59
CA SER A 70 -1.89 33.54 0.71
C SER A 70 -3.41 33.74 0.60
N TRP A 71 -4.07 34.34 1.61
CA TRP A 71 -5.49 34.70 1.54
C TRP A 71 -5.73 35.98 0.72
N ASP A 72 -4.93 37.02 0.96
CA ASP A 72 -5.08 38.32 0.29
C ASP A 72 -4.76 38.26 -1.22
N VAL A 73 -3.81 37.40 -1.61
CA VAL A 73 -3.38 37.24 -3.01
C VAL A 73 -4.25 36.21 -3.76
N ALA A 74 -4.95 35.32 -3.04
CA ALA A 74 -5.85 34.33 -3.65
C ALA A 74 -7.07 34.98 -4.36
N GLU A 75 -7.55 36.14 -3.89
CA GLU A 75 -8.68 36.85 -4.53
C GLU A 75 -8.28 37.61 -5.80
N THR A 76 -7.00 38.02 -5.91
CA THR A 76 -6.55 38.93 -6.98
C THR A 76 -5.88 38.23 -8.17
N ARG A 77 -5.40 36.98 -8.01
CA ARG A 77 -4.70 36.26 -9.08
C ARG A 77 -5.40 34.97 -9.51
N LYS A 78 -6.07 34.99 -10.68
CA LYS A 78 -6.54 33.79 -11.40
C LYS A 78 -5.39 32.95 -12.01
N SER A 79 -4.25 32.77 -11.35
CA SER A 79 -3.28 31.79 -11.84
C SER A 79 -3.71 30.40 -11.43
N GLN A 80 -4.47 29.73 -12.30
CA GLN A 80 -4.85 28.33 -12.16
C GLN A 80 -3.62 27.42 -12.34
N PHE A 81 -2.79 27.31 -11.31
CA PHE A 81 -1.76 26.29 -11.28
C PHE A 81 -2.41 24.93 -10.99
N HIS A 82 -2.52 24.11 -12.03
CA HIS A 82 -3.00 22.74 -11.91
C HIS A 82 -1.90 21.90 -11.25
N TYR A 83 -2.01 21.71 -9.93
CA TYR A 83 -1.29 20.65 -9.25
C TYR A 83 -1.75 19.31 -9.85
N HIS A 84 -0.87 18.60 -10.55
CA HIS A 84 -1.06 17.18 -10.78
C HIS A 84 -0.77 16.45 -9.46
N THR A 85 -1.67 16.57 -8.48
CA THR A 85 -1.79 15.54 -7.45
C THR A 85 -2.06 14.24 -8.19
N PRO A 86 -1.17 13.23 -8.11
CA PRO A 86 -1.40 11.96 -8.78
C PRO A 86 -2.77 11.46 -8.36
N SER A 87 -3.58 11.04 -9.33
CA SER A 87 -4.91 10.52 -9.04
C SER A 87 -4.80 9.37 -8.04
N PHE A 88 -5.84 9.14 -7.25
CA PHE A 88 -5.88 7.99 -6.34
C PHE A 88 -5.57 6.66 -7.07
N LEU A 89 -6.06 6.53 -8.30
CA LEU A 89 -5.75 5.40 -9.19
C LEU A 89 -4.26 5.32 -9.56
N SER A 90 -3.62 6.46 -9.82
CA SER A 90 -2.18 6.53 -10.07
C SER A 90 -1.38 6.08 -8.85
N MET A 91 -1.79 6.46 -7.63
CA MET A 91 -1.14 6.02 -6.39
C MET A 91 -1.30 4.52 -6.15
N ILE A 92 -2.49 3.97 -6.39
CA ILE A 92 -2.76 2.53 -6.29
C ILE A 92 -1.86 1.74 -7.25
N LYS A 93 -1.82 2.14 -8.52
CA LYS A 93 -0.97 1.52 -9.55
C LYS A 93 0.52 1.71 -9.26
N ALA A 94 0.89 2.87 -8.72
CA ALA A 94 2.26 3.16 -8.35
C ALA A 94 2.75 2.35 -7.16
N LYS A 95 1.91 1.64 -6.40
CA LYS A 95 2.34 0.75 -5.29
C LYS A 95 2.40 -0.72 -5.70
N ALA A 96 1.58 -1.17 -6.63
CA ALA A 96 1.35 -2.60 -6.90
C ALA A 96 1.50 -2.95 -8.39
N GLY A 97 1.97 -4.17 -8.66
CA GLY A 97 2.07 -4.69 -10.03
C GLY A 97 0.76 -5.34 -10.52
N PRO A 98 0.76 -5.87 -11.76
CA PRO A 98 -0.44 -6.41 -12.39
C PRO A 98 -1.07 -7.58 -11.64
N VAL A 99 -0.29 -8.48 -11.03
CA VAL A 99 -0.82 -9.63 -10.27
C VAL A 99 -1.55 -9.15 -9.02
N THR A 100 -0.92 -8.27 -8.24
CA THR A 100 -1.51 -7.70 -7.03
C THR A 100 -2.84 -7.01 -7.36
N LEU A 101 -2.84 -6.16 -8.40
CA LEU A 101 -4.04 -5.43 -8.82
C LEU A 101 -5.13 -6.36 -9.38
N SER A 102 -4.75 -7.41 -10.12
CA SER A 102 -5.71 -8.37 -10.69
C SER A 102 -6.41 -9.18 -9.61
N ILE A 103 -5.67 -9.69 -8.62
CA ILE A 103 -6.26 -10.43 -7.49
C ILE A 103 -7.13 -9.51 -6.63
N MET A 104 -6.70 -8.26 -6.41
CA MET A 104 -7.50 -7.26 -5.72
C MET A 104 -8.82 -6.97 -6.44
N LEU A 105 -8.76 -6.75 -7.75
CA LEU A 105 -9.95 -6.54 -8.59
C LEU A 105 -10.88 -7.77 -8.56
N LEU A 106 -10.32 -8.98 -8.64
CA LEU A 106 -11.07 -10.23 -8.56
C LEU A 106 -11.82 -10.36 -7.22
N CYS A 107 -11.17 -10.07 -6.09
CA CYS A 107 -11.81 -10.08 -4.77
C CYS A 107 -12.97 -9.08 -4.71
N VAL A 108 -12.77 -7.85 -5.21
CA VAL A 108 -13.80 -6.80 -5.23
C VAL A 108 -14.97 -7.20 -6.13
N ALA A 109 -14.72 -7.75 -7.31
CA ALA A 109 -15.75 -8.19 -8.24
C ALA A 109 -16.59 -9.34 -7.67
N ILE A 110 -15.94 -10.36 -7.10
CA ILE A 110 -16.62 -11.49 -6.46
C ILE A 110 -17.47 -10.99 -5.28
N PHE A 111 -16.91 -10.15 -4.41
CA PHE A 111 -17.64 -9.60 -3.28
C PHE A 111 -18.84 -8.76 -3.72
N ALA A 112 -18.69 -7.93 -4.75
CA ALA A 112 -19.81 -7.16 -5.31
C ALA A 112 -20.92 -8.08 -5.82
N LEU A 113 -20.59 -9.15 -6.54
CA LEU A 113 -21.58 -10.13 -6.99
C LEU A 113 -22.26 -10.85 -5.82
N GLN A 114 -21.53 -11.16 -4.73
CA GLN A 114 -22.13 -11.72 -3.52
C GLN A 114 -23.18 -10.76 -2.92
N GLN A 115 -22.91 -9.44 -2.93
CA GLN A 115 -23.85 -8.42 -2.43
C GLN A 115 -25.07 -8.21 -3.36
N LEU A 116 -24.96 -8.56 -4.65
CA LEU A 116 -26.06 -8.49 -5.63
C LEU A 116 -27.00 -9.71 -5.58
N GLY A 117 -26.85 -10.60 -4.60
CA GLY A 117 -27.72 -11.76 -4.39
C GLY A 117 -27.18 -13.08 -4.90
N PHE A 118 -25.95 -13.12 -5.46
CA PHE A 118 -25.32 -14.35 -5.95
C PHE A 118 -24.47 -15.08 -4.88
N ASN A 119 -24.63 -14.71 -3.60
CA ASN A 119 -23.76 -15.20 -2.53
C ASN A 119 -23.71 -16.74 -2.44
N GLN A 120 -24.86 -17.41 -2.46
CA GLN A 120 -24.93 -18.86 -2.30
C GLN A 120 -24.28 -19.60 -3.49
N GLN A 121 -24.54 -19.16 -4.71
CA GLN A 121 -24.00 -19.76 -5.93
C GLN A 121 -22.48 -19.57 -6.00
N ILE A 122 -22.00 -18.36 -5.70
CA ILE A 122 -20.57 -18.05 -5.65
C ILE A 122 -19.88 -18.88 -4.57
N PHE A 123 -20.45 -18.94 -3.37
CA PHE A 123 -19.91 -19.75 -2.29
C PHE A 123 -19.84 -21.22 -2.70
N GLN A 124 -20.93 -21.79 -3.23
CA GLN A 124 -20.99 -23.18 -3.73
C GLN A 124 -19.93 -23.49 -4.80
N MET A 125 -19.62 -22.54 -5.68
CA MET A 125 -18.60 -22.74 -6.73
C MET A 125 -17.16 -22.63 -6.23
N LEU A 126 -16.91 -21.78 -5.22
CA LEU A 126 -15.56 -21.35 -4.85
C LEU A 126 -15.08 -21.86 -3.47
N HIS A 127 -15.96 -22.39 -2.62
CA HIS A 127 -15.56 -22.92 -1.31
C HIS A 127 -14.54 -24.06 -1.42
N PHE A 128 -13.74 -24.23 -0.36
CA PHE A 128 -12.74 -25.28 -0.25
C PHE A 128 -13.37 -26.68 -0.40
N PRO A 129 -12.69 -27.69 -0.98
CA PRO A 129 -13.28 -29.02 -1.15
C PRO A 129 -13.89 -29.58 0.14
N ALA A 130 -15.16 -29.97 0.07
CA ALA A 130 -15.95 -30.44 1.21
C ALA A 130 -16.68 -31.77 0.96
N LEU A 131 -16.87 -32.13 -0.32
CA LEU A 131 -17.57 -33.33 -0.75
C LEU A 131 -16.66 -34.22 -1.59
N ASP A 132 -16.96 -35.51 -1.62
CA ASP A 132 -16.26 -36.47 -2.47
C ASP A 132 -16.28 -36.03 -3.94
N GLY A 133 -15.11 -36.05 -4.56
CA GLY A 133 -14.88 -35.59 -5.92
C GLY A 133 -14.45 -34.12 -6.02
N GLN A 134 -14.74 -33.28 -5.02
CA GLN A 134 -14.31 -31.87 -5.03
C GLN A 134 -12.81 -31.70 -4.83
N GLN A 135 -12.10 -32.68 -4.25
CA GLN A 135 -10.64 -32.65 -4.11
C GLN A 135 -9.91 -32.52 -5.46
N TRP A 136 -10.54 -33.03 -6.53
CA TRP A 136 -10.02 -32.97 -7.91
C TRP A 136 -10.39 -31.67 -8.62
N GLN A 137 -11.27 -30.85 -8.04
CA GLN A 137 -11.61 -29.53 -8.52
C GLN A 137 -10.53 -28.53 -8.08
N LEU A 138 -9.37 -28.60 -8.74
CA LEU A 138 -8.13 -27.95 -8.29
C LEU A 138 -8.26 -26.43 -8.03
N TRP A 139 -9.19 -25.76 -8.71
CA TRP A 139 -9.46 -24.34 -8.44
C TRP A 139 -9.95 -24.08 -7.01
N ARG A 140 -10.67 -25.04 -6.39
CA ARG A 140 -11.20 -24.90 -5.02
C ARG A 140 -10.14 -24.82 -3.94
N TRP A 141 -8.93 -25.29 -4.22
CA TRP A 141 -7.78 -25.15 -3.33
C TRP A 141 -7.24 -23.71 -3.29
N LEU A 142 -7.69 -22.86 -4.22
CA LEU A 142 -7.28 -21.47 -4.37
C LEU A 142 -8.45 -20.49 -4.26
N SER A 143 -9.61 -20.84 -4.79
CA SER A 143 -10.74 -19.92 -4.95
C SER A 143 -11.41 -19.50 -3.64
N HIS A 144 -11.27 -20.30 -2.57
CA HIS A 144 -11.77 -19.88 -1.26
C HIS A 144 -11.09 -18.61 -0.76
N ALA A 145 -9.84 -18.34 -1.18
CA ALA A 145 -9.09 -17.17 -0.76
C ALA A 145 -9.63 -15.84 -1.31
N VAL A 146 -10.50 -15.85 -2.33
CA VAL A 146 -11.09 -14.64 -2.90
C VAL A 146 -12.50 -14.34 -2.38
N LEU A 147 -13.10 -15.26 -1.62
CA LEU A 147 -14.41 -15.08 -0.97
C LEU A 147 -14.30 -14.14 0.22
N HIS A 148 -15.27 -13.24 0.41
CA HIS A 148 -15.34 -12.38 1.59
C HIS A 148 -16.77 -12.26 2.10
N PHE A 149 -16.94 -12.02 3.40
CA PHE A 149 -18.25 -12.10 4.07
C PHE A 149 -18.68 -10.79 4.75
N SER A 150 -17.82 -9.76 4.76
CA SER A 150 -18.16 -8.42 5.23
C SER A 150 -17.27 -7.36 4.59
N VAL A 151 -17.74 -6.12 4.57
CA VAL A 151 -16.99 -4.97 4.03
C VAL A 151 -15.67 -4.78 4.78
N MET A 152 -15.70 -4.88 6.10
CA MET A 152 -14.49 -4.75 6.93
C MET A 152 -13.48 -5.85 6.61
N HIS A 153 -13.95 -7.10 6.44
CA HIS A 153 -13.10 -8.23 6.13
C HIS A 153 -12.38 -8.06 4.78
N ILE A 154 -13.10 -7.71 3.71
CA ILE A 154 -12.46 -7.47 2.41
C ILE A 154 -11.53 -6.25 2.45
N ALA A 155 -11.94 -5.15 3.07
CA ALA A 155 -11.15 -3.92 3.11
C ALA A 155 -9.76 -4.14 3.73
N PHE A 156 -9.69 -4.81 4.88
CA PHE A 156 -8.40 -5.11 5.51
C PHE A 156 -7.56 -6.09 4.69
N ASN A 157 -8.17 -7.15 4.15
CA ASN A 157 -7.45 -8.14 3.35
C ASN A 157 -6.85 -7.54 2.08
N ILE A 158 -7.61 -6.76 1.32
CA ILE A 158 -7.11 -6.14 0.09
C ILE A 158 -6.08 -5.05 0.39
N LEU A 159 -6.21 -4.32 1.51
CA LEU A 159 -5.21 -3.34 1.94
C LEU A 159 -3.86 -4.01 2.21
N TRP A 160 -3.85 -5.09 2.99
CA TRP A 160 -2.63 -5.81 3.31
C TRP A 160 -2.04 -6.55 2.11
N TRP A 161 -2.89 -7.14 1.26
CA TRP A 161 -2.47 -7.70 -0.01
C TRP A 161 -1.82 -6.66 -0.92
N TRP A 162 -2.45 -5.49 -1.08
CA TRP A 162 -1.93 -4.40 -1.89
C TRP A 162 -0.59 -3.87 -1.35
N GLN A 163 -0.50 -3.67 -0.04
CA GLN A 163 0.71 -3.15 0.59
C GLN A 163 1.87 -4.15 0.52
N LEU A 164 1.67 -5.37 1.02
CA LEU A 164 2.73 -6.37 1.19
C LEU A 164 2.99 -7.15 -0.10
N GLY A 165 1.92 -7.56 -0.79
CA GLY A 165 2.01 -8.25 -2.08
C GLY A 165 2.59 -7.34 -3.16
N GLY A 166 2.21 -6.06 -3.15
CA GLY A 166 2.78 -5.06 -4.08
C GLY A 166 4.30 -4.89 -3.91
N ASP A 167 4.81 -4.89 -2.68
CA ASP A 167 6.25 -4.82 -2.42
C ASP A 167 6.97 -6.08 -2.94
N ILE A 168 6.42 -7.27 -2.67
CA ILE A 168 6.97 -8.53 -3.16
C ILE A 168 6.97 -8.59 -4.70
N GLU A 169 5.85 -8.27 -5.34
CA GLU A 169 5.73 -8.32 -6.80
C GLU A 169 6.71 -7.36 -7.48
N LYS A 170 6.89 -6.16 -6.93
CA LYS A 170 7.81 -5.18 -7.51
C LYS A 170 9.29 -5.55 -7.37
N LYS A 171 9.65 -6.21 -6.28
CA LYS A 171 11.05 -6.58 -6.01
C LYS A 171 11.41 -7.94 -6.59
N LEU A 172 10.51 -8.91 -6.53
CA LEU A 172 10.76 -10.31 -6.87
C LEU A 172 9.94 -10.82 -8.06
N GLY A 173 9.04 -10.00 -8.61
CA GLY A 173 8.21 -10.33 -9.76
C GLY A 173 6.87 -11.01 -9.40
N GLY A 174 5.92 -10.92 -10.34
CA GLY A 174 4.57 -11.47 -10.18
C GLY A 174 4.54 -13.00 -10.00
N LEU A 175 5.48 -13.73 -10.59
CA LEU A 175 5.56 -15.18 -10.44
C LEU A 175 5.83 -15.59 -8.99
N LYS A 176 6.71 -14.88 -8.27
CA LYS A 176 6.96 -15.14 -6.85
C LYS A 176 5.71 -14.90 -6.01
N LEU A 177 4.99 -13.81 -6.30
CA LEU A 177 3.74 -13.52 -5.61
C LEU A 177 2.67 -14.61 -5.86
N LEU A 178 2.54 -15.09 -7.10
CA LEU A 178 1.63 -16.20 -7.43
C LEU A 178 2.01 -17.51 -6.73
N GLN A 179 3.31 -17.82 -6.62
CA GLN A 179 3.77 -18.99 -5.86
C GLN A 179 3.37 -18.91 -4.39
N ILE A 180 3.59 -17.75 -3.74
CA ILE A 180 3.20 -17.53 -2.36
C ILE A 180 1.67 -17.65 -2.22
N PHE A 181 0.91 -17.01 -3.10
CA PHE A 181 -0.56 -17.10 -3.12
C PHE A 181 -1.02 -18.56 -3.23
N ALA A 182 -0.53 -19.31 -4.22
CA ALA A 182 -0.99 -20.67 -4.49
C ALA A 182 -0.68 -21.64 -3.34
N ILE A 183 0.57 -21.63 -2.86
CA ILE A 183 1.02 -22.53 -1.79
C ILE A 183 0.32 -22.18 -0.48
N SER A 184 0.28 -20.89 -0.11
CA SER A 184 -0.34 -20.48 1.16
C SER A 184 -1.86 -20.63 1.15
N SER A 185 -2.54 -20.38 0.03
CA SER A 185 -3.98 -20.65 -0.07
C SER A 185 -4.27 -22.12 0.15
N ALA A 186 -3.55 -23.02 -0.53
CA ALA A 186 -3.78 -24.46 -0.41
C ALA A 186 -3.51 -24.96 1.03
N LEU A 187 -2.39 -24.55 1.63
CA LEU A 187 -2.02 -24.97 2.99
C LEU A 187 -2.93 -24.37 4.07
N SER A 188 -3.28 -23.09 3.95
CA SER A 188 -4.20 -22.44 4.89
C SER A 188 -5.62 -23.00 4.78
N GLY A 189 -6.09 -23.26 3.56
CA GLY A 189 -7.37 -23.91 3.32
C GLY A 189 -7.42 -25.32 3.90
N ALA A 190 -6.39 -26.14 3.65
CA ALA A 190 -6.30 -27.48 4.21
C ALA A 190 -6.26 -27.49 5.75
N GLY A 191 -5.46 -26.60 6.35
CA GLY A 191 -5.37 -26.47 7.80
C GLY A 191 -6.71 -26.08 8.43
N GLN A 192 -7.38 -25.07 7.86
CA GLN A 192 -8.69 -24.63 8.34
C GLN A 192 -9.76 -25.70 8.17
N TYR A 193 -9.78 -26.37 7.02
CA TYR A 193 -10.74 -27.43 6.72
C TYR A 193 -10.66 -28.58 7.73
N TRP A 194 -9.44 -28.98 8.12
CA TRP A 194 -9.26 -30.05 9.09
C TRP A 194 -9.88 -29.69 10.46
N VAL A 195 -9.78 -28.43 10.88
CA VAL A 195 -10.21 -28.02 12.23
C VAL A 195 -11.68 -27.61 12.29
N GLU A 196 -12.18 -26.86 11.30
CA GLU A 196 -13.51 -26.23 11.35
C GLU A 196 -14.40 -26.54 10.13
N GLY A 197 -13.94 -27.38 9.20
CA GLY A 197 -14.66 -27.71 7.97
C GLY A 197 -14.57 -26.63 6.89
N ALA A 198 -15.40 -26.71 5.85
CA ALA A 198 -15.27 -25.91 4.62
C ALA A 198 -15.97 -24.54 4.64
N ASN A 199 -16.59 -24.15 5.76
CA ASN A 199 -17.36 -22.90 5.88
C ASN A 199 -16.47 -21.69 6.17
N PHE A 200 -15.51 -21.44 5.29
CA PHE A 200 -14.58 -20.33 5.39
C PHE A 200 -14.24 -19.76 4.02
N GLY A 201 -13.54 -18.63 4.03
CA GLY A 201 -13.11 -17.91 2.84
C GLY A 201 -12.41 -16.63 3.24
N GLY A 202 -11.56 -16.12 2.36
CA GLY A 202 -10.84 -14.87 2.58
C GLY A 202 -9.36 -14.96 2.32
N LEU A 203 -8.79 -13.83 1.93
CA LEU A 203 -7.39 -13.72 1.56
C LEU A 203 -6.46 -13.68 2.78
N SER A 204 -7.02 -13.66 4.00
CA SER A 204 -6.28 -13.48 5.25
C SER A 204 -5.20 -14.54 5.47
N GLY A 205 -5.44 -15.82 5.12
CA GLY A 205 -4.39 -16.86 5.19
C GLY A 205 -3.18 -16.52 4.32
N VAL A 206 -3.43 -16.01 3.11
CA VAL A 206 -2.38 -15.52 2.21
C VAL A 206 -1.72 -14.27 2.78
N VAL A 207 -2.47 -13.32 3.36
CA VAL A 207 -1.91 -12.13 4.02
C VAL A 207 -0.92 -12.51 5.12
N TYR A 208 -1.27 -13.47 5.98
CA TYR A 208 -0.35 -13.97 7.00
C TYR A 208 0.89 -14.64 6.39
N ALA A 209 0.75 -15.31 5.25
CA ALA A 209 1.89 -15.81 4.51
C ALA A 209 2.80 -14.69 3.99
N LEU A 210 2.25 -13.58 3.49
CA LEU A 210 3.05 -12.41 3.08
C LEU A 210 3.79 -11.81 4.28
N VAL A 211 3.15 -11.70 5.44
CA VAL A 211 3.78 -11.25 6.69
C VAL A 211 4.94 -12.17 7.07
N GLY A 212 4.70 -13.49 7.11
CA GLY A 212 5.73 -14.48 7.44
C GLY A 212 6.91 -14.47 6.46
N TYR A 213 6.61 -14.38 5.16
CA TYR A 213 7.62 -14.30 4.10
C TYR A 213 8.50 -13.07 4.26
N LEU A 214 7.89 -11.87 4.37
CA LEU A 214 8.62 -10.61 4.52
C LEU A 214 9.40 -10.56 5.83
N TRP A 215 8.86 -11.12 6.91
CA TRP A 215 9.57 -11.16 8.19
C TRP A 215 10.86 -11.96 8.10
N VAL A 216 10.82 -13.15 7.48
CA VAL A 216 12.02 -13.97 7.31
C VAL A 216 13.00 -13.35 6.32
N VAL A 217 12.52 -12.94 5.15
CA VAL A 217 13.38 -12.39 4.09
C VAL A 217 14.04 -11.09 4.52
N SER A 218 13.32 -10.19 5.20
CA SER A 218 13.92 -8.94 5.70
C SER A 218 15.04 -9.18 6.73
N ALA A 219 14.97 -10.28 7.48
CA ALA A 219 15.97 -10.64 8.47
C ALA A 219 17.16 -11.42 7.88
N LYS A 220 16.93 -12.27 6.87
CA LYS A 220 17.92 -13.26 6.38
C LYS A 220 18.46 -12.98 4.99
N ALA A 221 17.76 -12.20 4.18
CA ALA A 221 18.17 -11.83 2.83
C ALA A 221 17.94 -10.33 2.57
N PRO A 222 18.53 -9.42 3.37
CA PRO A 222 18.34 -7.97 3.22
C PRO A 222 18.73 -7.43 1.83
N GLN A 223 19.62 -8.12 1.11
CA GLN A 223 20.00 -7.82 -0.27
C GLN A 223 18.83 -7.88 -1.27
N LEU A 224 17.74 -8.58 -0.94
CA LEU A 224 16.51 -8.58 -1.76
C LEU A 224 15.72 -7.27 -1.67
N GLY A 225 16.11 -6.35 -0.78
CA GLY A 225 15.51 -5.02 -0.66
C GLY A 225 14.05 -5.04 -0.19
N LEU A 226 13.62 -6.15 0.42
CA LEU A 226 12.30 -6.32 1.03
C LEU A 226 12.40 -6.07 2.53
N THR A 227 11.50 -5.24 3.05
CA THR A 227 11.45 -4.89 4.47
C THR A 227 10.01 -4.91 4.97
N ILE A 228 9.83 -5.21 6.26
CA ILE A 228 8.55 -5.05 6.94
C ILE A 228 8.80 -4.42 8.31
N PRO A 229 8.06 -3.36 8.70
CA PRO A 229 8.17 -2.78 10.03
C PRO A 229 7.86 -3.82 11.11
N ARG A 230 8.70 -3.88 12.16
CA ARG A 230 8.51 -4.82 13.29
C ARG A 230 7.17 -4.61 13.99
N GLN A 231 6.67 -3.37 13.99
CA GLN A 231 5.37 -3.00 14.54
C GLN A 231 4.22 -3.65 13.79
N ILE A 232 4.32 -3.78 12.46
CA ILE A 232 3.31 -4.47 11.65
C ILE A 232 3.31 -5.97 11.96
N VAL A 233 4.49 -6.59 12.06
CA VAL A 233 4.60 -8.00 12.46
C VAL A 233 4.00 -8.21 13.86
N GLY A 234 4.38 -7.39 14.84
CA GLY A 234 3.83 -7.44 16.18
C GLY A 234 2.31 -7.26 16.22
N PHE A 235 1.78 -6.27 15.50
CA PHE A 235 0.35 -6.04 15.37
C PHE A 235 -0.38 -7.28 14.81
N MET A 236 0.15 -7.89 13.74
CA MET A 236 -0.45 -9.08 13.12
C MET A 236 -0.38 -10.31 14.03
N LEU A 237 0.71 -10.49 14.78
CA LEU A 237 0.82 -11.59 15.74
C LEU A 237 -0.13 -11.41 16.94
N ILE A 238 -0.28 -10.19 17.44
CA ILE A 238 -1.27 -9.88 18.49
C ILE A 238 -2.68 -10.13 17.95
N TRP A 239 -2.98 -9.67 16.74
CA TRP A 239 -4.27 -9.91 16.09
C TRP A 239 -4.57 -11.40 15.94
N LEU A 240 -3.57 -12.22 15.58
CA LEU A 240 -3.69 -13.68 15.51
C LEU A 240 -4.07 -14.28 16.86
N VAL A 241 -3.35 -13.91 17.92
CA VAL A 241 -3.61 -14.42 19.29
C VAL A 241 -5.00 -14.00 19.77
N LEU A 242 -5.36 -12.74 19.56
CA LEU A 242 -6.70 -12.23 19.90
C LEU A 242 -7.80 -12.95 19.12
N GLY A 243 -7.56 -13.29 17.86
CA GLY A 243 -8.47 -14.09 17.06
C GLY A 243 -8.79 -15.44 17.70
N TYR A 244 -7.78 -16.16 18.20
CA TYR A 244 -7.97 -17.41 18.94
C TYR A 244 -8.69 -17.22 20.29
N MET A 245 -8.51 -16.05 20.94
CA MET A 245 -9.15 -15.73 22.22
C MET A 245 -10.62 -15.29 22.09
N GLN A 246 -11.11 -15.05 20.87
CA GLN A 246 -12.47 -14.59 20.61
C GLN A 246 -13.22 -15.57 19.69
N PRO A 247 -13.50 -16.81 20.16
CA PRO A 247 -14.07 -17.88 19.33
C PRO A 247 -15.48 -17.57 18.79
N PHE A 248 -16.16 -16.57 19.36
CA PHE A 248 -17.47 -16.11 18.89
C PHE A 248 -17.38 -15.23 17.63
N MET A 249 -16.21 -14.70 17.31
CA MET A 249 -15.96 -14.11 16.01
C MET A 249 -15.60 -15.25 15.05
N ALA A 250 -16.36 -15.43 13.98
CA ALA A 250 -16.12 -16.45 12.95
C ALA A 250 -14.83 -16.15 12.14
N ILE A 251 -13.68 -16.24 12.82
CA ILE A 251 -12.34 -15.96 12.30
C ILE A 251 -11.66 -17.31 12.06
N ALA A 252 -11.23 -17.52 10.81
CA ALA A 252 -10.46 -18.69 10.41
C ALA A 252 -9.01 -18.63 10.93
N ASN A 253 -8.84 -18.74 12.24
CA ASN A 253 -7.55 -18.57 12.91
C ASN A 253 -6.52 -19.64 12.52
N THR A 254 -6.98 -20.87 12.25
CA THR A 254 -6.12 -21.95 11.74
C THR A 254 -5.62 -21.63 10.34
N ALA A 255 -6.46 -21.04 9.47
CA ALA A 255 -6.02 -20.55 8.17
C ALA A 255 -4.89 -19.50 8.31
N HIS A 256 -5.02 -18.57 9.27
CA HIS A 256 -4.01 -17.53 9.51
C HIS A 256 -2.68 -18.13 9.97
N LEU A 257 -2.71 -19.04 10.95
CA LEU A 257 -1.51 -19.69 11.47
C LEU A 257 -0.82 -20.55 10.40
N ALA A 258 -1.58 -21.38 9.68
CA ALA A 258 -1.04 -22.21 8.60
C ALA A 258 -0.46 -21.35 7.46
N GLY A 259 -1.13 -20.24 7.12
CA GLY A 259 -0.63 -19.24 6.19
C GLY A 259 0.70 -18.62 6.64
N LEU A 260 0.79 -18.18 7.89
CA LEU A 260 2.01 -17.63 8.47
C LEU A 260 3.19 -18.62 8.38
N ILE A 261 2.95 -19.87 8.77
CA ILE A 261 3.95 -20.94 8.70
C ILE A 261 4.40 -21.19 7.26
N ALA A 262 3.46 -21.24 6.30
CA ALA A 262 3.77 -21.39 4.89
C ALA A 262 4.66 -20.24 4.38
N GLY A 263 4.31 -19.00 4.73
CA GLY A 263 5.10 -17.81 4.39
C GLY A 263 6.52 -17.84 4.95
N VAL A 264 6.65 -18.17 6.24
CA VAL A 264 7.95 -18.35 6.91
C VAL A 264 8.79 -19.42 6.20
N GLY A 265 8.19 -20.57 5.87
CA GLY A 265 8.86 -21.66 5.17
C GLY A 265 9.36 -21.25 3.78
N ILE A 266 8.53 -20.60 2.97
CA ILE A 266 8.92 -20.11 1.64
C ILE A 266 10.03 -19.05 1.77
N GLY A 267 9.89 -18.11 2.71
CA GLY A 267 10.87 -17.05 2.94
C GLY A 267 12.22 -17.59 3.40
N TRP A 268 12.20 -18.66 4.21
CA TRP A 268 13.42 -19.34 4.65
C TRP A 268 14.14 -20.02 3.49
N ILE A 269 13.41 -20.76 2.64
CA ILE A 269 13.97 -21.42 1.46
C ILE A 269 14.58 -20.41 0.49
N ASP A 270 13.87 -19.31 0.21
CA ASP A 270 14.38 -18.26 -0.68
C ASP A 270 15.64 -17.61 -0.08
N SER A 271 15.64 -17.32 1.23
CA SER A 271 16.80 -16.73 1.91
C SER A 271 18.04 -17.63 1.87
N MET A 272 17.87 -18.96 1.88
CA MET A 272 18.99 -19.90 1.72
C MET A 272 19.60 -19.87 0.32
N LYS A 273 18.78 -19.66 -0.71
CA LYS A 273 19.23 -19.58 -2.11
C LYS A 273 19.88 -18.23 -2.44
N SER A 274 19.50 -17.17 -1.74
CA SER A 274 19.99 -15.82 -1.97
C SER A 274 21.31 -15.50 -1.26
N LYS A 275 22.01 -16.47 -0.65
CA LYS A 275 23.28 -16.21 0.08
C LYS A 275 24.25 -15.39 -0.77
N PRO A 276 24.90 -14.37 -0.19
CA PRO A 276 25.91 -13.60 -0.91
C PRO A 276 27.04 -14.54 -1.33
N ILE A 277 27.54 -14.35 -2.55
CA ILE A 277 28.82 -14.92 -2.98
C ILE A 277 29.87 -14.28 -2.05
N VAL A 278 30.39 -15.09 -1.13
CA VAL A 278 31.54 -14.71 -0.29
C VAL A 278 32.81 -14.83 -1.12
#